data_AF-A0A2D7JUS3-F1
#
_entry.id   AF-A0A2D7JUS3-F1
#
_cell.length_a   1.000
_cell.length_b   1.000
_cell.length_c   1.000
_cell.angle_alpha   90.00
_cell.angle_beta   90.00
_cell.angle_gamma   90.00
#
_symmetry.space_group_name_H-M   'P 1'
#
loop_
_entity.id
_entity.type
_entity.pdbx_description
1 polymer ?
#
loop_
_entity_poly.entity_id
_entity_poly.type
_entity_poly.pdbx_seq_one_letter_code
_entity_poly.pdbx_strand_id
1 'polypeptide(L)'
;MHARRNKPLIAIGCSVQQDITWLRNCMPHVAQRFSHRVIDLSGILELARRWSPVVFKFAPRALGTHRAMDDVLASIDLARYLKSQFLIAG
;
A
#
# COMPACT_ATOMS: atom_id res chain seq x y z
N MET A 1 3.32 -29.65 -17.79
CA MET A 1 2.46 -28.91 -16.83
C MET A 1 3.34 -28.07 -15.91
N HIS A 2 3.57 -26.79 -16.22
CA HIS A 2 4.34 -25.90 -15.35
C HIS A 2 3.44 -25.38 -14.23
N ALA A 3 3.57 -25.94 -13.03
CA ALA A 3 2.97 -25.34 -11.84
C ALA A 3 3.55 -23.93 -11.66
N ARG A 4 2.76 -22.88 -11.93
CA ARG A 4 3.11 -21.51 -11.56
C ARG A 4 3.32 -21.53 -10.05
N ARG A 5 4.57 -21.38 -9.61
CA ARG A 5 4.96 -21.28 -8.20
C ARG A 5 4.03 -20.28 -7.51
N ASN A 6 3.21 -20.77 -6.58
CA ASN A 6 2.16 -20.03 -5.89
C ASN A 6 2.80 -18.98 -4.96
N LYS A 7 3.29 -17.87 -5.51
CA LYS A 7 3.93 -16.81 -4.74
C LYS A 7 2.85 -16.03 -3.98
N PRO A 8 2.99 -15.85 -2.66
CA PRO A 8 2.02 -15.10 -1.87
C PRO A 8 1.98 -13.63 -2.31
N LEU A 9 0.79 -13.02 -2.33
CA LEU A 9 0.57 -11.63 -2.75
C LEU A 9 1.10 -10.66 -1.70
N ILE A 10 1.70 -9.54 -2.09
CA ILE A 10 2.08 -8.48 -1.15
C ILE A 10 0.96 -7.43 -1.16
N ALA A 11 0.34 -7.21 0.00
CA ALA A 11 -0.63 -6.13 0.16
C ALA A 11 0.08 -4.78 0.21
N ILE A 12 -0.47 -3.81 -0.52
CA ILE A 12 0.04 -2.44 -0.62
C ILE A 12 -1.11 -1.48 -0.40
N GLY A 13 -0.94 -0.49 0.47
CA GLY A 13 -1.96 0.51 0.75
C GLY A 13 -1.56 1.44 1.88
N CYS A 14 -2.40 2.44 2.17
CA CYS A 14 -2.28 3.26 3.37
C CYS A 14 -2.82 2.50 4.58
N SER A 15 -2.02 2.36 5.64
CA SER A 15 -2.42 1.64 6.88
C SER A 15 -2.85 0.18 6.65
N VAL A 16 -2.31 -0.44 5.59
CA VAL A 16 -2.73 -1.75 5.04
C VAL A 16 -2.62 -2.92 6.04
N GLN A 17 -1.81 -2.78 7.09
CA GLN A 17 -1.71 -3.78 8.14
C GLN A 17 -3.06 -3.99 8.86
N GLN A 18 -3.86 -2.93 8.97
CA GLN A 18 -5.18 -2.99 9.59
C GLN A 18 -6.15 -3.81 8.74
N ASP A 19 -6.14 -3.62 7.42
CA ASP A 19 -6.93 -4.41 6.46
C ASP A 19 -6.55 -5.89 6.52
N ILE A 20 -5.25 -6.20 6.56
CA ILE A 20 -4.77 -7.58 6.65
C ILE A 20 -5.15 -8.22 7.98
N THR A 21 -5.13 -7.47 9.08
CA THR A 21 -5.57 -7.95 10.39
C THR A 21 -7.06 -8.24 10.39
N TRP A 22 -7.87 -7.35 9.82
CA TRP A 22 -9.30 -7.59 9.63
C TRP A 22 -9.55 -8.83 8.78
N LEU A 23 -8.85 -8.99 7.66
CA LEU A 23 -8.95 -10.18 6.81
C LEU A 23 -8.56 -11.47 7.54
N ARG A 24 -7.55 -11.46 8.41
CA ARG A 24 -7.17 -12.64 9.20
C ARG A 24 -8.29 -13.07 10.14
N ASN A 25 -9.00 -12.11 10.74
CA ASN A 25 -10.07 -12.37 11.70
C ASN A 25 -11.40 -12.72 11.03
N CYS A 26 -11.75 -12.02 9.95
CA CYS A 26 -13.07 -12.10 9.33
C CYS A 26 -13.09 -12.95 8.03
N MET A 27 -11.96 -13.08 7.34
CA MET A 27 -11.85 -13.73 6.03
C MET A 27 -10.54 -14.55 5.87
N PRO A 28 -10.29 -15.56 6.73
CA PRO A 28 -9.00 -16.24 6.80
C PRO A 28 -8.56 -16.91 5.49
N HIS A 29 -9.50 -17.46 4.70
CA HIS A 29 -9.19 -18.03 3.39
C HIS A 29 -8.66 -16.99 2.39
N VAL A 30 -9.12 -15.74 2.48
CA VAL A 30 -8.60 -14.63 1.65
C VAL A 30 -7.23 -14.20 2.17
N ALA A 31 -7.08 -14.06 3.49
CA ALA A 31 -5.81 -13.67 4.12
C ALA A 31 -4.65 -14.64 3.77
N GLN A 32 -4.93 -15.95 3.63
CA GLN A 32 -3.93 -16.96 3.24
C GLN A 32 -3.28 -16.73 1.87
N ARG A 33 -3.91 -15.92 1.00
CA ARG A 33 -3.36 -15.57 -0.32
C ARG A 33 -2.26 -14.53 -0.23
N PHE A 34 -2.19 -13.79 0.88
CA PHE A 34 -1.23 -12.72 1.10
C PHE A 34 -0.01 -13.21 1.88
N SER A 35 1.11 -12.56 1.64
CA SER A 35 2.35 -12.72 2.38
C SER A 35 2.21 -12.12 3.78
N HIS A 36 3.07 -12.54 4.70
CA HIS A 36 3.26 -11.84 5.97
C HIS A 36 3.84 -10.43 5.75
N ARG A 37 4.50 -10.20 4.61
CA ARG A 37 5.06 -8.88 4.24
C ARG A 37 3.98 -8.02 3.60
N VAL A 38 3.95 -6.76 4.03
CA VAL A 38 3.10 -5.70 3.47
C VAL A 38 3.97 -4.49 3.14
N ILE A 39 3.50 -3.66 2.22
CA ILE A 39 4.10 -2.35 1.94
C ILE A 39 3.10 -1.28 2.39
N ASP A 40 3.41 -0.65 3.51
CA ASP A 40 2.59 0.42 4.06
C ASP A 40 3.03 1.79 3.51
N LEU A 41 2.19 2.38 2.67
CA LEU A 41 2.46 3.69 2.06
C LEU A 41 2.43 4.82 3.08
N SER A 42 1.71 4.66 4.20
CA SER A 42 1.68 5.67 5.27
C SER A 42 3.03 5.78 5.97
N GLY A 43 3.71 4.65 6.18
CA GLY A 43 5.08 4.61 6.70
C GLY A 43 6.08 5.27 5.74
N ILE A 44 5.94 5.03 4.44
CA ILE A 44 6.80 5.67 3.41
C ILE A 44 6.54 7.18 3.37
N LEU A 45 5.28 7.62 3.45
CA LEU A 45 4.94 9.05 3.54
C LEU A 45 5.54 9.70 4.78
N GLU A 46 5.57 9.00 5.90
CA GLU A 46 6.13 9.51 7.15
C GLU A 46 7.66 9.66 7.08
N LEU A 47 8.33 8.80 6.31
CA LEU A 47 9.73 9.00 5.90
C LEU A 47 9.89 10.20 4.97
N ALA A 48 9.05 10.31 3.94
CA ALA A 48 9.06 11.45 3.01
C ALA A 48 8.88 12.77 3.77
N ARG A 49 8.00 12.81 4.78
CA ARG A 49 7.78 13.99 5.62
C ARG A 49 9.04 14.48 6.33
N ARG A 50 9.93 13.58 6.75
CA ARG A 50 11.17 13.90 7.46
C ARG A 50 12.35 14.16 6.53
N TRP A 51 12.47 13.36 5.48
CA TRP A 51 13.65 13.34 4.63
C TRP A 51 13.50 14.20 3.38
N SER A 52 12.26 14.45 2.93
CA SER A 52 11.96 15.34 1.81
C SER A 52 10.60 16.04 2.01
N PRO A 53 10.54 17.06 2.89
CA PRO A 53 9.29 17.76 3.20
C PRO A 53 8.57 18.32 1.97
N VAL A 54 9.31 18.67 0.92
CA VAL A 54 8.76 19.11 -0.37
C VAL A 54 7.96 17.98 -1.04
N VAL A 55 8.54 16.77 -1.13
CA VAL A 55 7.84 15.60 -1.69
C VAL A 55 6.60 15.25 -0.87
N PHE A 56 6.69 15.30 0.46
CA PHE A 56 5.50 15.08 1.29
C PHE A 56 4.40 16.12 1.04
N LYS A 57 4.76 17.40 0.90
CA LYS A 57 3.81 18.49 0.68
C LYS A 57 2.99 18.31 -0.60
N PHE A 58 3.60 17.77 -1.66
CA PHE A 58 2.98 17.57 -2.96
C PHE A 58 2.42 16.16 -3.19
N ALA A 59 2.47 15.28 -2.17
CA ALA A 59 1.90 13.94 -2.28
C ALA A 59 0.38 14.00 -2.48
N PRO A 60 -0.18 13.16 -3.38
CA PRO A 60 -1.62 13.07 -3.57
C PRO A 60 -2.28 12.58 -2.28
N ARG A 61 -3.47 13.12 -1.99
CA ARG A 61 -4.26 12.78 -0.81
C ARG A 61 -5.55 12.10 -1.24
N ALA A 62 -6.03 11.19 -0.41
CA ALA A 62 -7.36 10.61 -0.59
C ALA A 62 -8.42 11.72 -0.57
N LEU A 63 -9.45 11.58 -1.42
CA LEU A 63 -10.55 12.54 -1.53
C LEU A 63 -11.48 12.52 -0.31
N GLY A 64 -11.36 11.52 0.58
CA GLY A 64 -12.18 11.42 1.79
C GLY A 64 -13.63 11.03 1.53
N THR A 65 -13.90 10.30 0.44
CA THR A 65 -15.25 9.88 0.04
C THR A 65 -15.78 8.68 0.84
N HIS A 66 -14.97 8.10 1.74
CA HIS A 66 -15.28 6.93 2.57
C HIS A 66 -15.72 5.70 1.77
N ARG A 67 -15.29 5.59 0.50
CA ARG A 67 -15.54 4.42 -0.34
C ARG A 67 -14.25 3.62 -0.51
N ALA A 68 -14.34 2.32 -0.28
CA ALA A 68 -13.21 1.40 -0.41
C ALA A 68 -12.52 1.48 -1.79
N MET A 69 -13.30 1.63 -2.88
CA MET A 69 -12.73 1.78 -4.22
C MET A 69 -11.87 3.05 -4.36
N ASP A 70 -12.34 4.16 -3.80
CA ASP A 70 -11.63 5.44 -3.89
C ASP A 70 -10.35 5.41 -3.04
N ASP A 71 -10.37 4.72 -1.89
CA ASP A 71 -9.19 4.53 -1.04
C ASP A 71 -8.11 3.65 -1.73
N VAL A 72 -8.55 2.63 -2.48
CA VAL A 72 -7.64 1.80 -3.31
C VAL A 72 -7.03 2.63 -4.42
N LEU A 73 -7.83 3.43 -5.15
CA LEU A 73 -7.34 4.29 -6.22
C LEU A 73 -6.36 5.35 -5.69
N ALA A 74 -6.67 5.98 -4.56
CA ALA A 74 -5.78 6.93 -3.90
C ALA A 74 -4.46 6.29 -3.48
N SER A 75 -4.48 5.05 -2.98
CA SER A 75 -3.27 4.30 -2.65
C SER A 75 -2.41 4.00 -3.89
N ILE A 76 -3.04 3.67 -5.03
CA ILE A 76 -2.34 3.44 -6.31
C ILE A 76 -1.64 4.73 -6.77
N ASP A 77 -2.33 5.86 -6.73
CA ASP A 77 -1.76 7.14 -7.16
C ASP A 77 -0.63 7.62 -6.25
N LEU A 78 -0.80 7.43 -4.93
CA LEU A 78 0.28 7.68 -3.97
C LEU A 78 1.50 6.78 -4.23
N ALA A 79 1.29 5.48 -4.48
CA ALA A 79 2.39 4.57 -4.79
C ALA A 79 3.16 4.98 -6.05
N ARG A 80 2.45 5.41 -7.11
CA ARG A 80 3.07 5.97 -8.33
C ARG A 80 3.85 7.24 -8.02
N TYR A 81 3.27 8.15 -7.25
CA TYR A 81 3.92 9.39 -6.84
C TYR A 81 5.22 9.13 -6.09
N LEU A 82 5.18 8.32 -5.02
CA LEU A 82 6.33 7.97 -4.20
C LEU A 82 7.42 7.27 -5.01
N LYS A 83 7.05 6.37 -5.92
CA LYS A 83 7.99 5.73 -6.85
C LYS A 83 8.73 6.75 -7.72
N SER A 84 8.05 7.79 -8.18
CA SER A 84 8.63 8.78 -9.09
C SER A 84 9.39 9.92 -8.40
N GLN A 85 8.98 10.31 -7.19
CA GLN A 85 9.47 11.52 -6.52
C GLN A 85 10.32 11.24 -5.28
N PHE A 86 10.23 10.05 -4.67
CA PHE A 86 10.88 9.76 -3.40
C PHE A 86 11.84 8.57 -3.44
N LEU A 87 11.47 7.52 -4.17
CA LEU A 87 12.25 6.30 -4.27
C LEU A 87 13.23 6.38 -5.45
N ILE A 88 14.41 5.81 -5.28
CA ILE A 88 15.41 5.71 -6.35
C ILE A 88 14.96 4.61 -7.32
N ALA A 89 14.88 4.91 -8.61
CA ALA A 89 14.77 3.90 -9.65
C ALA A 89 16.19 3.36 -9.94
N GLY A 90 16.42 2.08 -9.60
CA GLY A 90 17.62 1.35 -10.02
C GLY A 90 17.52 0.84 -11.44
#